data_AF-A0A4X1SRA2-F1
#
_entry.id   AF-A0A4X1SRA2-F1
#
_cell.length_a   1.000
_cell.length_b   1.000
_cell.length_c   1.000
_cell.angle_alpha   90.00
_cell.angle_beta   90.00
_cell.angle_gamma   90.00
#
_symmetry.space_group_name_H-M   'P 1'
#
loop_
_entity.id
_entity.type
_entity.pdbx_description
1 polymer ?
#
loop_
_entity_poly.entity_id
_entity_poly.type
_entity_poly.pdbx_seq_one_letter_code
_entity_poly.pdbx_strand_id
1 'polypeptide(L)'
;LEGYVYWTDDEVRAIRRAYLDGSGAQTLVNTEINDPDGIAVDWVARNLYWTDTGTDRIEVTRLNGTSRKILVSEDLDEPRAIVLHPVMGLMYWTDWGESPKIECAHLDGQERHVLVNTSLGWPNGLALDLQEGQLYWGDAKTDKIEVINIDGTERRTLLEDKLPHIFGFTLLGDFIYWTDWQRRSIERVHKVKASRDIIIDQLPDLMGLKAVNVAKVVGTNPCADRNGGAVTCASSRRAPPSAAAPSAWSC
;
A
#
# COMPACT_ATOMS: atom_id res chain seq x y z
N LEU A 1 19.04 3.06 -1.28
CA LEU A 1 17.84 3.23 -2.15
C LEU A 1 18.25 4.03 -3.38
N GLU A 2 17.66 3.78 -4.54
CA GLU A 2 18.06 4.42 -5.80
C GLU A 2 17.51 5.84 -6.01
N GLY A 3 16.72 6.39 -5.08
CA GLY A 3 16.22 7.77 -5.16
C GLY A 3 15.11 8.01 -6.20
N TYR A 4 14.51 6.94 -6.72
CA TYR A 4 13.38 7.01 -7.64
C TYR A 4 12.05 7.24 -6.90
N VAL A 5 11.22 8.09 -7.48
CA VAL A 5 9.78 8.20 -7.23
C VAL A 5 9.07 7.34 -8.26
N TYR A 6 8.09 6.56 -7.83
CA TYR A 6 7.22 5.75 -8.68
C TYR A 6 5.81 6.32 -8.60
N TRP A 7 5.13 6.43 -9.73
CA TRP A 7 3.75 6.89 -9.79
C TRP A 7 2.97 6.19 -10.89
N THR A 8 1.66 6.23 -10.74
CA THR A 8 0.68 5.72 -11.69
C THR A 8 -0.03 6.89 -12.38
N ASP A 9 -0.51 6.64 -13.58
CA ASP A 9 -1.19 7.62 -14.43
C ASP A 9 -2.28 6.86 -15.21
N ASP A 10 -3.54 7.14 -14.89
CA ASP A 10 -4.75 6.49 -15.41
C ASP A 10 -5.12 7.00 -16.80
N GLU A 11 -4.92 8.29 -17.08
CA GLU A 11 -5.12 8.84 -18.43
C GLU A 11 -4.10 8.29 -19.42
N VAL A 12 -2.82 8.26 -19.04
CA VAL A 12 -1.74 7.69 -19.87
C VAL A 12 -1.76 6.17 -19.84
N ARG A 13 -2.38 5.56 -18.84
CA ARG A 13 -2.37 4.11 -18.56
C ARG A 13 -0.95 3.59 -18.45
N ALA A 14 -0.22 4.12 -17.48
CA ALA A 14 1.18 3.75 -17.28
C ALA A 14 1.64 3.85 -15.83
N ILE A 15 2.63 3.02 -15.51
CA ILE A 15 3.45 3.15 -14.30
C ILE A 15 4.80 3.70 -14.71
N ARG A 16 5.22 4.77 -14.04
CA ARG A 16 6.43 5.53 -14.40
C ARG A 16 7.31 5.74 -13.17
N ARG A 17 8.57 6.07 -13.43
CA ARG A 17 9.52 6.49 -12.41
C ARG A 17 10.45 7.59 -12.88
N ALA A 18 10.99 8.36 -11.95
CA ALA A 18 12.00 9.40 -12.17
C ALA A 18 12.76 9.65 -10.87
N TYR A 19 13.92 10.30 -10.93
CA TYR A 19 14.60 10.81 -9.74
C TYR A 19 13.82 11.97 -9.12
N LEU A 20 14.08 12.28 -7.85
CA LEU A 20 13.44 13.39 -7.13
C LEU A 20 13.64 14.76 -7.79
N ASP A 21 14.71 14.94 -8.55
CA ASP A 21 14.98 16.16 -9.34
C ASP A 21 14.25 16.19 -10.70
N GLY A 22 13.45 15.16 -11.00
CA GLY A 22 12.70 15.00 -12.25
C GLY A 22 13.50 14.38 -13.40
N SER A 23 14.81 14.14 -13.22
CA SER A 23 15.63 13.51 -14.25
C SER A 23 15.37 12.00 -14.36
N GLY A 24 15.83 11.38 -15.45
CA GLY A 24 15.76 9.92 -15.60
C GLY A 24 14.34 9.36 -15.69
N ALA A 25 13.38 10.15 -16.18
CA ALA A 25 12.00 9.73 -16.35
C ALA A 25 11.88 8.53 -17.32
N GLN A 26 11.20 7.47 -16.87
CA GLN A 26 11.05 6.21 -17.58
C GLN A 26 9.64 5.65 -17.38
N THR A 27 9.09 5.01 -18.41
CA THR A 27 7.87 4.21 -18.32
C THR A 27 8.25 2.75 -18.07
N LEU A 28 7.65 2.14 -17.05
CA LEU A 28 7.94 0.78 -16.61
C LEU A 28 6.90 -0.22 -17.11
N VAL A 29 5.62 0.16 -17.03
CA VAL A 29 4.47 -0.65 -17.46
C VAL A 29 3.53 0.27 -18.23
N ASN A 30 3.09 -0.16 -19.42
CA ASN A 30 2.19 0.60 -20.30
C ASN A 30 1.29 -0.29 -21.17
N THR A 31 1.18 -1.57 -20.82
CA THR A 31 0.32 -2.55 -21.49
C THR A 31 -0.57 -3.19 -20.44
N GLU A 32 -1.77 -3.61 -20.81
CA GLU A 32 -2.71 -4.31 -19.90
C GLU A 32 -2.86 -3.62 -18.54
N ILE A 33 -2.97 -2.30 -18.56
CA ILE A 33 -3.18 -1.45 -17.38
C ILE A 33 -4.33 -0.50 -17.75
N ASN A 34 -5.29 -0.35 -16.85
CA ASN A 34 -6.47 0.47 -17.10
C ASN A 34 -6.54 1.59 -16.07
N ASP A 35 -6.82 1.27 -14.81
CA ASP A 35 -7.02 2.27 -13.75
C ASP A 35 -6.13 1.93 -12.53
N PRO A 36 -4.82 2.23 -12.59
CA PRO A 36 -3.86 1.89 -11.55
C PRO A 36 -3.94 2.82 -10.33
N ASP A 37 -4.90 2.55 -9.44
CA ASP A 37 -5.24 3.42 -8.31
C ASP A 37 -4.28 3.32 -7.10
N GLY A 38 -3.52 2.23 -6.98
CA GLY A 38 -2.60 2.03 -5.87
C GLY A 38 -1.26 1.46 -6.28
N ILE A 39 -0.20 1.91 -5.62
CA ILE A 39 1.17 1.46 -5.90
C ILE A 39 1.98 1.35 -4.60
N ALA A 40 2.79 0.30 -4.50
CA ALA A 40 3.68 0.08 -3.37
C ALA A 40 5.03 -0.49 -3.80
N VAL A 41 6.09 -0.03 -3.15
CA VAL A 41 7.47 -0.42 -3.42
C VAL A 41 7.94 -1.40 -2.36
N ASP A 42 8.35 -2.61 -2.76
CA ASP A 42 9.14 -3.49 -1.90
C ASP A 42 10.62 -3.09 -2.02
N TRP A 43 11.09 -2.34 -1.03
CA TRP A 43 12.48 -1.88 -0.99
C TRP A 43 13.48 -2.98 -0.66
N VAL A 44 13.03 -4.13 -0.13
CA VAL A 44 13.89 -5.24 0.27
C VAL A 44 14.08 -6.20 -0.90
N ALA A 45 13.00 -6.72 -1.48
CA ALA A 45 13.07 -7.66 -2.61
C ALA A 45 13.20 -6.96 -3.98
N ARG A 46 13.13 -5.63 -4.01
CA ARG A 46 13.26 -4.80 -5.23
C ARG A 46 12.14 -5.07 -6.24
N ASN A 47 10.91 -5.15 -5.74
CA ASN A 47 9.70 -5.34 -6.54
C ASN A 47 8.76 -4.13 -6.44
N LEU A 48 7.92 -3.96 -7.45
CA LEU A 48 6.87 -2.96 -7.53
C LEU A 48 5.52 -3.66 -7.58
N TYR A 49 4.63 -3.31 -6.67
CA TYR A 49 3.28 -3.86 -6.56
C TYR A 49 2.28 -2.76 -6.92
N TRP A 50 1.19 -3.11 -7.59
CA TRP A 50 0.09 -2.19 -7.84
C TRP A 50 -1.24 -2.92 -7.86
N THR A 51 -2.28 -2.15 -7.61
CA THR A 51 -3.69 -2.49 -7.76
C THR A 51 -4.21 -1.77 -9.00
N ASP A 52 -5.07 -2.42 -9.77
CA ASP A 52 -5.72 -1.86 -10.95
C ASP A 52 -7.22 -2.14 -10.86
N THR A 53 -8.01 -1.09 -10.60
CA THR A 53 -9.48 -1.17 -10.45
C THR A 53 -10.14 -1.54 -11.77
N GLY A 54 -9.63 -0.99 -12.88
CA GLY A 54 -10.19 -1.21 -14.21
C GLY A 54 -9.97 -2.62 -14.77
N THR A 55 -9.12 -3.44 -14.15
CA THR A 55 -8.89 -4.85 -14.54
C THR A 55 -9.10 -5.84 -13.40
N ASP A 56 -9.47 -5.36 -12.21
CA ASP A 56 -9.63 -6.13 -10.97
C ASP A 56 -8.42 -7.03 -10.65
N ARG A 57 -7.22 -6.44 -10.66
CA ARG A 57 -5.97 -7.17 -10.47
C ARG A 57 -5.05 -6.54 -9.45
N ILE A 58 -4.29 -7.40 -8.78
CA ILE A 58 -3.08 -7.04 -8.05
C ILE A 58 -1.91 -7.73 -8.72
N GLU A 59 -0.90 -6.94 -9.06
CA GLU A 59 0.22 -7.40 -9.86
C GLU A 59 1.55 -6.97 -9.27
N VAL A 60 2.61 -7.65 -9.71
CA VAL A 60 3.98 -7.36 -9.29
C VAL A 60 4.93 -7.38 -10.48
N THR A 61 5.91 -6.48 -10.47
CA THR A 61 7.09 -6.52 -11.34
C THR A 61 8.35 -6.31 -10.51
N ARG A 62 9.51 -6.43 -11.14
CA ARG A 62 10.73 -5.78 -10.65
C ARG A 62 10.60 -4.26 -10.72
N LEU A 63 11.42 -3.54 -9.95
CA LEU A 63 11.46 -2.07 -9.98
C LEU A 63 11.84 -1.45 -11.33
N ASN A 64 12.39 -2.24 -12.26
CA ASN A 64 12.67 -1.82 -13.64
C ASN A 64 11.55 -2.22 -14.63
N GLY A 65 10.41 -2.74 -14.16
CA GLY A 65 9.28 -3.16 -14.98
C GLY A 65 9.34 -4.60 -15.52
N THR A 66 10.43 -5.35 -15.30
CA THR A 66 10.54 -6.72 -15.82
C THR A 66 9.84 -7.75 -14.94
N SER A 67 9.64 -8.96 -15.46
CA SER A 67 9.12 -10.12 -14.71
C SER A 67 7.73 -9.87 -14.10
N ARG A 68 6.84 -9.26 -14.89
CA ARG A 68 5.44 -9.03 -14.54
C ARG A 68 4.73 -10.35 -14.19
N LYS A 69 3.97 -10.34 -13.10
CA LYS A 69 3.15 -11.46 -12.65
C LYS A 69 1.86 -10.95 -12.01
N ILE A 70 0.74 -11.56 -12.38
CA ILE A 70 -0.54 -11.38 -11.70
C ILE A 70 -0.53 -12.21 -10.42
N LEU A 71 -0.81 -11.57 -9.27
CA LEU A 71 -0.84 -12.21 -7.96
C LEU A 71 -2.26 -12.57 -7.53
N VAL A 72 -3.20 -11.64 -7.76
CA VAL A 72 -4.61 -11.79 -7.40
C VAL A 72 -5.45 -11.25 -8.55
N SER A 73 -6.45 -12.03 -8.99
CA SER A 73 -7.35 -11.68 -10.09
C SER A 73 -8.75 -12.28 -9.97
N GLU A 74 -9.02 -12.97 -8.86
CA GLU A 74 -10.31 -13.59 -8.56
C GLU A 74 -10.87 -12.90 -7.31
N ASP A 75 -12.19 -12.78 -7.18
CA ASP A 75 -12.87 -12.16 -6.04
C ASP A 75 -12.31 -10.77 -5.64
N LEU A 76 -11.83 -9.99 -6.61
CA LEU A 76 -11.50 -8.58 -6.48
C LEU A 76 -12.59 -7.76 -7.16
N ASP A 77 -13.02 -6.69 -6.51
CA ASP A 77 -14.03 -5.78 -7.01
C ASP A 77 -13.60 -4.37 -6.65
N GLU A 78 -12.93 -3.70 -7.59
CA GLU A 78 -12.34 -2.37 -7.39
C GLU A 78 -11.21 -2.34 -6.30
N PRO A 79 -10.08 -3.03 -6.48
CA PRO A 79 -8.93 -2.92 -5.58
C PRO A 79 -8.27 -1.53 -5.65
N ARG A 80 -8.10 -0.84 -4.51
CA ARG A 80 -7.66 0.56 -4.45
C ARG A 80 -6.30 0.81 -3.80
N ALA A 81 -6.23 1.06 -2.50
CA ALA A 81 -4.95 1.32 -1.82
C ALA A 81 -4.21 0.02 -1.51
N ILE A 82 -2.88 0.03 -1.57
CA ILE A 82 -2.02 -1.12 -1.23
C ILE A 82 -0.81 -0.67 -0.40
N VAL A 83 -0.47 -1.45 0.64
CA VAL A 83 0.74 -1.28 1.46
C VAL A 83 1.40 -2.62 1.74
N LEU A 84 2.73 -2.60 1.92
CA LEU A 84 3.54 -3.81 2.08
C LEU A 84 4.21 -3.84 3.45
N HIS A 85 4.37 -5.05 3.98
CA HIS A 85 5.24 -5.37 5.11
C HIS A 85 6.37 -6.31 4.66
N PRO A 86 7.45 -5.81 4.00
CA PRO A 86 8.48 -6.68 3.41
C PRO A 86 9.18 -7.63 4.38
N VAL A 87 9.29 -7.25 5.67
CA VAL A 87 9.95 -8.06 6.72
C VAL A 87 9.10 -9.24 7.19
N MET A 88 7.77 -9.09 7.16
CA MET A 88 6.83 -10.16 7.50
C MET A 88 6.38 -10.94 6.26
N GLY A 89 6.56 -10.37 5.07
CA GLY A 89 6.15 -11.00 3.83
C GLY A 89 4.67 -10.85 3.56
N LEU A 90 4.05 -9.74 3.99
CA LEU A 90 2.62 -9.47 3.85
C LEU A 90 2.35 -8.27 2.95
N MET A 91 1.23 -8.30 2.24
CA MET A 91 0.63 -7.14 1.59
C MET A 91 -0.80 -6.97 2.08
N TYR A 92 -1.22 -5.72 2.21
CA TYR A 92 -2.56 -5.32 2.61
C TYR A 92 -3.12 -4.41 1.54
N TRP A 93 -4.38 -4.59 1.18
CA TRP A 93 -5.05 -3.70 0.25
C TRP A 93 -6.50 -3.47 0.65
N THR A 94 -7.07 -2.40 0.11
CA THR A 94 -8.48 -2.07 0.24
C THR A 94 -9.21 -2.43 -1.06
N ASP A 95 -10.44 -2.89 -0.92
CA ASP A 95 -11.37 -3.19 -2.00
C ASP A 95 -12.70 -2.54 -1.62
N TRP A 96 -13.24 -1.71 -2.51
CA TRP A 96 -14.37 -0.81 -2.24
C TRP A 96 -15.58 -1.08 -3.16
N GLY A 97 -15.60 -2.23 -3.83
CA GLY A 97 -16.71 -2.67 -4.66
C GLY A 97 -18.00 -2.94 -3.90
N GLU A 98 -18.82 -3.87 -4.37
CA GLU A 98 -20.14 -4.14 -3.79
C GLU A 98 -20.06 -4.57 -2.31
N SER A 99 -18.99 -5.28 -1.94
CA SER A 99 -18.73 -5.74 -0.57
C SER A 99 -17.39 -5.20 -0.05
N PRO A 100 -17.33 -3.94 0.44
CA PRO A 100 -16.08 -3.30 0.84
C PRO A 100 -15.34 -4.07 1.93
N LYS A 101 -14.04 -4.25 1.71
CA LYS A 101 -13.18 -5.08 2.56
C LYS A 101 -11.75 -4.56 2.57
N ILE A 102 -11.03 -4.90 3.63
CA ILE A 102 -9.58 -4.78 3.71
C ILE A 102 -9.03 -6.19 3.81
N GLU A 103 -8.11 -6.54 2.93
CA GLU A 103 -7.59 -7.90 2.80
C GLU A 103 -6.10 -7.94 3.05
N CYS A 104 -5.64 -9.14 3.38
CA CYS A 104 -4.24 -9.45 3.65
C CYS A 104 -3.86 -10.72 2.88
N ALA A 105 -2.66 -10.74 2.33
CA ALA A 105 -2.06 -11.93 1.73
C ALA A 105 -0.55 -11.90 1.88
N HIS A 106 0.11 -13.02 1.60
CA HIS A 106 1.54 -13.05 1.39
C HIS A 106 1.95 -12.24 0.16
N LEU A 107 3.21 -11.79 0.10
CA LEU A 107 3.76 -11.03 -1.03
C LEU A 107 3.77 -11.79 -2.37
N ASP A 108 3.49 -13.09 -2.35
CA ASP A 108 3.33 -13.94 -3.54
C ASP A 108 1.85 -14.19 -3.91
N GLY A 109 0.91 -13.55 -3.22
CA GLY A 109 -0.54 -13.69 -3.41
C GLY A 109 -1.19 -14.85 -2.64
N GLN A 110 -0.41 -15.66 -1.93
CA GLN A 110 -0.92 -16.82 -1.18
C GLN A 110 -1.50 -16.44 0.18
N GLU A 111 -2.22 -17.37 0.80
CA GLU A 111 -2.81 -17.21 2.15
C GLU A 111 -3.67 -15.93 2.28
N ARG A 112 -4.35 -15.56 1.19
CA ARG A 112 -5.30 -14.46 1.14
C ARG A 112 -6.45 -14.69 2.12
N HIS A 113 -6.73 -13.68 2.92
CA HIS A 113 -7.87 -13.65 3.83
C HIS A 113 -8.36 -12.21 4.05
N VAL A 114 -9.62 -12.11 4.44
CA VAL A 114 -10.24 -10.82 4.76
C VAL A 114 -9.90 -10.42 6.19
N LEU A 115 -9.28 -9.25 6.37
CA LEU A 115 -8.92 -8.68 7.67
C LEU A 115 -10.08 -7.88 8.27
N VAL A 116 -10.77 -7.09 7.44
CA VAL A 116 -11.92 -6.27 7.84
C VAL A 116 -12.99 -6.32 6.76
N ASN A 117 -14.25 -6.57 7.16
CA ASN A 117 -15.42 -6.60 6.26
C ASN A 117 -16.69 -5.95 6.86
N THR A 118 -16.54 -5.20 7.95
CA THR A 118 -17.66 -4.58 8.65
C THR A 118 -17.44 -3.09 8.79
N SER A 119 -18.52 -2.31 8.71
CA SER A 119 -18.49 -0.85 8.84
C SER A 119 -17.48 -0.19 7.89
N LEU A 120 -17.38 -0.71 6.66
CA LEU A 120 -16.60 -0.14 5.57
C LEU A 120 -17.54 0.38 4.48
N GLY A 121 -17.15 1.48 3.88
CA GLY A 121 -17.85 2.12 2.77
C GLY A 121 -16.88 2.34 1.62
N TRP A 122 -16.04 3.38 1.72
CA TRP A 122 -15.04 3.70 0.71
C TRP A 122 -13.65 3.80 1.34
N PRO A 123 -13.01 2.67 1.68
CA PRO A 123 -11.68 2.65 2.28
C PRO A 123 -10.61 3.07 1.25
N ASN A 124 -10.49 4.38 1.01
CA ASN A 124 -9.62 4.92 -0.05
C ASN A 124 -8.14 4.97 0.33
N GLY A 125 -7.86 5.13 1.62
CA GLY A 125 -6.51 5.36 2.12
C GLY A 125 -6.05 4.22 3.02
N LEU A 126 -4.80 3.78 2.87
CA LEU A 126 -4.20 2.73 3.69
C LEU A 126 -2.76 3.08 4.08
N ALA A 127 -2.41 2.93 5.35
CA ALA A 127 -1.04 3.13 5.84
C ALA A 127 -0.69 2.09 6.91
N LEU A 128 0.57 1.67 6.92
CA LEU A 128 1.08 0.67 7.86
C LEU A 128 2.15 1.29 8.75
N ASP A 129 1.98 1.16 10.07
CA ASP A 129 3.02 1.39 11.06
C ASP A 129 3.80 0.08 11.26
N LEU A 130 4.97 -0.01 10.62
CA LEU A 130 5.85 -1.17 10.70
C LEU A 130 6.44 -1.41 12.10
N GLN A 131 6.52 -0.37 12.94
CA GLN A 131 7.13 -0.49 14.27
C GLN A 131 6.12 -0.98 15.29
N GLU A 132 4.91 -0.43 15.25
CA GLU A 132 3.83 -0.79 16.18
C GLU A 132 2.97 -1.96 15.68
N GLY A 133 3.11 -2.38 14.42
CA GLY A 133 2.32 -3.47 13.85
C GLY A 133 0.84 -3.08 13.72
N GLN A 134 0.57 -1.86 13.26
CA GLN A 134 -0.79 -1.31 13.17
C GLN A 134 -1.11 -0.83 11.76
N LEU A 135 -2.29 -1.18 11.28
CA LEU A 135 -2.84 -0.77 10.00
C LEU A 135 -3.86 0.35 10.22
N TYR A 136 -3.69 1.44 9.50
CA TYR A 136 -4.54 2.64 9.53
C TYR A 136 -5.22 2.80 8.18
N TRP A 137 -6.51 3.14 8.18
CA TRP A 137 -7.22 3.45 6.96
C TRP A 137 -8.15 4.65 7.13
N GLY A 138 -8.36 5.35 6.02
CA GLY A 138 -9.35 6.42 5.91
C GLY A 138 -10.50 5.95 5.03
N ASP A 139 -11.71 6.07 5.53
CA ASP A 139 -12.93 5.73 4.81
C ASP A 139 -13.70 7.00 4.44
N ALA A 140 -13.81 7.27 3.13
CA ALA A 140 -14.40 8.48 2.58
C ALA A 140 -15.94 8.48 2.57
N LYS A 141 -16.58 7.34 2.87
CA LYS A 141 -18.06 7.25 2.95
C LYS A 141 -18.54 7.39 4.38
N THR A 142 -17.77 6.87 5.33
CA THR A 142 -18.10 6.90 6.76
C THR A 142 -17.44 8.07 7.50
N ASP A 143 -16.60 8.84 6.82
CA ASP A 143 -15.85 10.00 7.35
C ASP A 143 -15.02 9.67 8.59
N LYS A 144 -14.33 8.52 8.56
CA LYS A 144 -13.54 8.02 9.70
C LYS A 144 -12.12 7.66 9.31
N ILE A 145 -11.21 7.87 10.25
CA ILE A 145 -9.90 7.21 10.26
C ILE A 145 -9.92 6.19 11.38
N GLU A 146 -9.66 4.93 11.03
CA GLU A 146 -9.62 3.82 11.97
C GLU A 146 -8.23 3.17 12.00
N VAL A 147 -7.98 2.42 13.06
CA VAL A 147 -6.76 1.65 13.26
C VAL A 147 -7.09 0.26 13.77
N ILE A 148 -6.33 -0.73 13.34
CA ILE A 148 -6.40 -2.12 13.79
C ILE A 148 -4.97 -2.68 13.93
N ASN A 149 -4.76 -3.63 14.83
CA ASN A 149 -3.52 -4.40 14.86
C ASN A 149 -3.45 -5.32 13.63
N ILE A 150 -2.25 -5.60 13.13
CA ILE A 150 -2.06 -6.45 11.94
C ILE A 150 -2.56 -7.89 12.12
N ASP A 151 -2.80 -8.33 13.37
CA ASP A 151 -3.41 -9.61 13.71
C ASP A 151 -4.95 -9.59 13.73
N GLY A 152 -5.56 -8.44 13.41
CA GLY A 152 -7.00 -8.23 13.38
C GLY A 152 -7.61 -7.83 14.73
N THR A 153 -6.80 -7.61 15.76
CA THR A 153 -7.28 -7.23 17.10
C THR A 153 -7.32 -5.71 17.30
N GLU A 154 -7.97 -5.28 18.38
CA GLU A 154 -7.97 -3.88 18.86
C GLU A 154 -8.39 -2.82 17.83
N ARG A 155 -9.32 -3.16 16.93
CA ARG A 155 -9.94 -2.17 16.03
C ARG A 155 -10.56 -1.03 16.83
N ARG A 156 -10.18 0.20 16.51
CA ARG A 156 -10.75 1.42 17.10
C ARG A 156 -10.77 2.59 16.13
N THR A 157 -11.72 3.50 16.31
CA THR A 157 -11.75 4.78 15.61
C THR A 157 -10.70 5.72 16.20
N LEU A 158 -9.84 6.28 15.34
CA LEU A 158 -8.83 7.27 15.73
C LEU A 158 -9.40 8.69 15.62
N LEU A 159 -10.11 8.96 14.53
CA LEU A 159 -10.71 10.25 14.24
C LEU A 159 -12.06 10.02 13.58
N GLU A 160 -13.07 10.72 14.08
CA GLU A 160 -14.39 10.87 13.47
C GLU A 160 -14.68 12.36 13.31
N ASP A 161 -15.61 12.68 12.40
CA ASP A 161 -15.98 14.03 11.97
C ASP A 161 -15.02 14.77 11.04
N LYS A 162 -15.63 15.57 10.15
CA LYS A 162 -14.95 16.57 9.31
C LYS A 162 -13.87 15.97 8.41
N LEU A 163 -14.09 14.79 7.82
CA LEU A 163 -13.19 14.14 6.85
C LEU A 163 -13.87 13.95 5.49
N PRO A 164 -14.32 15.04 4.84
CA PRO A 164 -15.31 14.97 3.77
C PRO A 164 -14.93 14.10 2.56
N HIS A 165 -13.64 13.98 2.22
CA HIS A 165 -13.23 13.02 1.19
C HIS A 165 -11.72 12.69 1.19
N ILE A 166 -11.32 11.69 1.98
CA ILE A 166 -9.93 11.19 1.98
C ILE A 166 -9.62 10.50 0.66
N PHE A 167 -8.48 10.85 0.04
CA PHE A 167 -7.93 10.17 -1.14
C PHE A 167 -6.53 9.64 -0.87
N GLY A 168 -5.50 10.49 -0.93
CA GLY A 168 -4.15 10.14 -0.52
C GLY A 168 -4.06 9.98 0.98
N PHE A 169 -3.33 8.96 1.44
CA PHE A 169 -3.21 8.63 2.86
C PHE A 169 -1.85 7.99 3.15
N THR A 170 -1.18 8.44 4.20
CA THR A 170 0.15 7.94 4.55
C THR A 170 0.46 8.11 6.03
N LEU A 171 1.47 7.39 6.51
CA LEU A 171 1.98 7.51 7.87
C LEU A 171 3.50 7.71 7.83
N LEU A 172 4.00 8.65 8.63
CA LEU A 172 5.43 8.81 8.88
C LEU A 172 5.66 9.31 10.32
N GLY A 173 6.37 8.49 11.11
CA GLY A 173 6.60 8.77 12.53
C GLY A 173 5.28 8.71 13.33
N ASP A 174 4.98 9.79 14.05
CA ASP A 174 3.78 9.89 14.88
C ASP A 174 2.59 10.53 14.17
N PHE A 175 2.72 10.86 12.88
CA PHE A 175 1.71 11.58 12.12
C PHE A 175 1.19 10.75 10.95
N ILE A 176 -0.12 10.82 10.78
CA ILE A 176 -0.85 10.38 9.59
C ILE A 176 -1.15 11.63 8.77
N TYR A 177 -0.95 11.56 7.47
CA TYR A 177 -1.21 12.65 6.53
C TYR A 177 -2.20 12.19 5.47
N TRP A 178 -3.11 13.06 5.08
CA TRP A 178 -4.04 12.77 3.99
C TRP A 178 -4.31 14.01 3.14
N THR A 179 -4.72 13.75 1.90
CA THR A 179 -5.31 14.77 1.02
C THR A 179 -6.82 14.70 1.11
N ASP A 180 -7.45 15.86 1.16
CA ASP A 180 -8.90 16.00 1.13
C ASP A 180 -9.32 16.63 -0.21
N TRP A 181 -10.06 15.86 -1.03
CA TRP A 181 -10.53 16.31 -2.35
C TRP A 181 -11.52 17.47 -2.26
N GLN A 182 -12.41 17.43 -1.28
CA GLN A 182 -13.48 18.42 -1.17
C GLN A 182 -12.96 19.73 -0.57
N ARG A 183 -12.04 19.65 0.40
CA ARG A 183 -11.41 20.81 1.03
C ARG A 183 -10.21 21.36 0.30
N ARG A 184 -9.63 20.59 -0.63
CA ARG A 184 -8.43 20.98 -1.37
C ARG A 184 -7.28 21.28 -0.41
N SER A 185 -7.06 20.38 0.54
CA SER A 185 -6.07 20.55 1.59
C SER A 185 -5.28 19.28 1.87
N ILE A 186 -4.06 19.46 2.36
CA ILE A 186 -3.26 18.41 2.98
C ILE A 186 -3.33 18.63 4.49
N GLU A 187 -3.79 17.61 5.20
CA GLU A 187 -3.95 17.65 6.64
C GLU A 187 -3.14 16.54 7.30
N ARG A 188 -2.88 16.69 8.60
CA ARG A 188 -2.27 15.65 9.41
C ARG A 188 -2.95 15.49 10.76
N VAL A 189 -2.81 14.32 11.33
CA VAL A 189 -3.23 14.02 12.71
C VAL A 189 -2.14 13.27 13.44
N HIS A 190 -1.93 13.60 14.71
CA HIS A 190 -1.04 12.83 15.58
C HIS A 190 -1.73 11.52 15.99
N LYS A 191 -1.10 10.36 15.72
CA LYS A 191 -1.70 9.02 15.87
C LYS A 191 -2.15 8.65 17.30
N VAL A 192 -1.48 9.22 18.31
CA VAL A 192 -1.85 9.04 19.73
C VAL A 192 -2.71 10.18 20.27
N LYS A 193 -2.34 11.44 20.02
CA LYS A 193 -3.00 12.60 20.63
C LYS A 193 -4.29 13.02 19.92
N ALA A 194 -4.53 12.49 18.72
CA ALA A 194 -5.62 12.91 17.83
C ALA A 194 -5.64 14.42 17.53
N SER A 195 -4.52 15.11 17.69
CA SER A 195 -4.39 16.55 17.38
C SER A 195 -4.22 16.72 15.87
N ARG A 196 -5.12 17.50 15.26
CA ARG A 196 -5.22 17.71 13.81
C ARG A 196 -4.73 19.09 13.41
N ASP A 197 -3.91 19.14 12.35
CA ASP A 197 -3.42 20.37 11.74
C ASP A 197 -3.67 20.35 10.22
N ILE A 198 -3.96 21.51 9.63
CA ILE A 198 -3.91 21.72 8.19
C ILE A 198 -2.48 22.16 7.84
N ILE A 199 -1.82 21.44 6.92
CA ILE A 199 -0.46 21.75 6.49
C ILE A 199 -0.50 22.75 5.34
N ILE A 200 -1.36 22.49 4.35
CA ILE A 200 -1.56 23.32 3.17
C ILE A 200 -3.05 23.28 2.83
N ASP A 201 -3.61 24.43 2.45
CA ASP A 201 -4.96 24.57 1.93
C ASP A 201 -4.95 25.17 0.50
N GLN A 202 -6.13 25.24 -0.12
CA GLN A 202 -6.33 25.82 -1.45
C GLN A 202 -5.51 25.15 -2.57
N LEU A 203 -5.26 23.85 -2.45
CA LEU A 203 -4.50 23.06 -3.40
C LEU A 203 -5.46 22.20 -4.26
N PRO A 204 -5.79 22.63 -5.49
CA PRO A 204 -6.69 21.89 -6.37
C PRO A 204 -6.04 20.58 -6.86
N ASP A 205 -6.89 19.66 -7.34
CA ASP A 205 -6.49 18.45 -8.07
C ASP A 205 -5.49 17.56 -7.31
N LEU A 206 -5.59 17.55 -5.98
CA LEU A 206 -4.82 16.68 -5.12
C LEU A 206 -5.15 15.22 -5.41
N MET A 207 -4.16 14.35 -5.55
CA MET A 207 -4.35 12.90 -5.72
C MET A 207 -3.70 12.16 -4.54
N GLY A 208 -2.89 11.14 -4.80
CA GLY A 208 -2.14 10.41 -3.78
C GLY A 208 -0.99 11.22 -3.18
N LEU A 209 -0.59 10.86 -1.96
CA LEU A 209 0.61 11.37 -1.31
C LEU A 209 1.35 10.24 -0.58
N LYS A 210 2.68 10.31 -0.51
CA LYS A 210 3.50 9.37 0.26
C LYS A 210 4.56 10.13 1.05
N ALA A 211 4.51 10.04 2.38
CA ALA A 211 5.57 10.54 3.24
C ALA A 211 6.62 9.44 3.44
N VAL A 212 7.89 9.76 3.22
CA VAL A 212 9.00 8.81 3.30
C VAL A 212 10.22 9.44 3.98
N ASN A 213 11.07 8.60 4.56
CA ASN A 213 12.40 9.02 4.98
C ASN A 213 13.38 8.79 3.81
N VAL A 214 14.08 9.85 3.38
CA VAL A 214 15.02 9.78 2.25
C VAL A 214 16.35 9.11 2.63
N ALA A 215 16.74 9.17 3.91
CA ALA A 215 18.04 8.70 4.38
C ALA A 215 18.00 7.29 5.00
N LYS A 216 16.81 6.82 5.44
CA LYS A 216 16.68 5.59 6.23
C LYS A 216 15.77 4.58 5.55
N VAL A 217 16.26 3.36 5.45
CA VAL A 217 15.51 2.16 5.07
C VAL A 217 15.51 1.23 6.27
N VAL A 218 14.38 0.60 6.55
CA VAL A 218 14.24 -0.28 7.71
C VAL A 218 13.80 -1.66 7.24
N GLY A 219 14.33 -2.69 7.89
CA GLY A 219 13.97 -4.08 7.63
C GLY A 219 14.81 -4.75 6.55
N THR A 220 14.96 -6.07 6.69
CA THR A 220 15.58 -6.96 5.72
C THR A 220 14.84 -8.29 5.73
N ASN A 221 15.02 -9.09 4.68
CA ASN A 221 14.50 -10.45 4.55
C ASN A 221 15.46 -11.26 3.64
N PRO A 222 15.26 -12.58 3.47
CA PRO A 222 16.14 -13.41 2.63
C PRO A 222 16.21 -12.99 1.15
N CYS A 223 15.20 -12.30 0.62
CA CYS A 223 15.24 -11.75 -0.74
C CYS A 223 16.27 -10.63 -0.90
N ALA A 224 16.74 -10.02 0.18
CA ALA A 224 17.77 -8.98 0.12
C ALA A 224 19.12 -9.52 -0.40
N ASP A 225 19.43 -10.80 -0.15
CA ASP A 225 20.67 -11.43 -0.60
C ASP A 225 20.44 -12.18 -1.92
N ARG A 226 21.02 -11.67 -3.01
CA ARG A 226 20.93 -12.24 -4.37
C ARG A 226 19.52 -12.66 -4.78
N ASN A 227 18.51 -11.89 -4.34
CA ASN A 227 17.11 -12.18 -4.61
C ASN A 227 16.67 -13.59 -4.18
N GLY A 228 17.21 -14.11 -3.08
CA GLY A 228 16.91 -15.47 -2.61
C GLY A 228 17.30 -16.58 -3.59
N GLY A 229 18.08 -16.28 -4.65
CA GLY A 229 18.42 -17.21 -5.73
C GLY A 229 17.41 -17.28 -6.90
N ALA A 230 16.37 -16.44 -6.92
CA ALA A 230 15.31 -16.47 -7.94
C ALA A 230 15.37 -15.30 -8.95
N VAL A 231 14.57 -15.37 -10.02
CA VAL A 231 14.39 -14.27 -10.99
C VAL A 231 13.51 -13.14 -10.44
N THR A 232 12.53 -13.47 -9.58
CA THR A 232 11.71 -12.56 -8.76
C THR A 232 11.54 -13.25 -7.40
N CYS A 233 11.70 -12.53 -6.29
CA CYS A 233 11.57 -13.11 -4.94
C CYS A 233 10.45 -12.39 -4.19
N ALA A 234 9.56 -13.14 -3.57
CA ALA A 234 8.52 -12.63 -2.70
C ALA A 234 8.68 -13.32 -1.34
N SER A 235 8.94 -12.54 -0.29
CA SER A 235 9.11 -13.14 1.04
C SER A 235 7.77 -13.64 1.57
N SER A 236 7.68 -14.92 1.94
CA SER A 236 6.55 -15.49 2.67
C SER A 236 7.06 -16.29 3.86
N ARG A 237 6.56 -16.02 5.07
CA ARG A 237 6.89 -16.84 6.25
C ARG A 237 5.95 -18.04 6.31
N ARG A 238 6.29 -19.16 5.69
CA ARG A 238 5.55 -20.41 5.95
C ARG A 238 5.93 -20.92 7.34
N ALA A 239 4.92 -21.17 8.19
CA ALA A 239 5.12 -21.99 9.38
C ALA A 239 5.61 -23.39 8.92
N PRO A 240 6.69 -23.94 9.50
CA PRO A 240 7.13 -25.27 9.14
C PRO A 240 6.04 -26.30 9.50
N PRO A 241 5.74 -27.28 8.63
CA PRO A 241 4.89 -28.39 9.01
C PRO A 241 5.65 -29.25 10.04
N SER A 242 5.38 -28.99 11.33
CA SER A 242 5.98 -29.65 12.49
C SER A 242 7.51 -29.42 12.67
N ALA A 243 7.93 -29.48 13.93
CA ALA A 243 9.26 -29.12 14.42
C ALA A 243 10.35 -30.07 13.90
N ALA A 244 10.83 -29.85 12.68
CA ALA A 244 12.12 -30.39 12.18
C ALA A 244 12.62 -29.75 10.88
N ALA A 245 11.80 -28.99 10.14
CA ALA A 245 12.23 -28.39 8.88
C ALA A 245 12.60 -26.91 9.05
N PRO A 246 13.73 -26.44 8.48
CA PRO A 246 13.91 -25.00 8.29
C PRO A 246 12.73 -24.47 7.45
N SER A 247 12.21 -23.31 7.84
CA SER A 247 11.11 -22.61 7.16
C SER A 247 11.29 -22.67 5.64
N ALA A 248 10.35 -23.28 4.93
CA ALA A 248 10.37 -23.38 3.48
C ALA A 248 9.81 -22.08 2.90
N TRP A 249 10.69 -21.26 2.33
CA TRP A 249 10.34 -20.00 1.67
C TRP A 249 9.85 -20.28 0.25
N SER A 250 8.74 -19.66 -0.20
CA SER A 250 8.39 -19.70 -1.62
C SER A 250 9.32 -18.74 -2.40
N CYS A 251 9.87 -19.23 -3.50
CA CYS A 251 10.57 -18.46 -4.53
C CYS A 251 9.71 -18.47 -5.80
#